data_AF-W1Y0W5-F1
#
_entry.id   AF-W1Y0W5-F1
#
_cell.length_a   1.000
_cell.length_b   1.000
_cell.length_c   1.000
_cell.angle_alpha   90.00
_cell.angle_beta   90.00
_cell.angle_gamma   90.00
#
_symmetry.space_group_name_H-M   'P 1'
#
loop_
_entity.id
_entity.type
_entity.pdbx_description
1 polymer ?
#
loop_
_entity_poly.entity_id
_entity_poly.type
_entity_poly.pdbx_seq_one_letter_code
_entity_poly.pdbx_strand_id
1 'polypeptide(L)' 'VVITDCSDSIDKSTISIPDKIDGHPVTMIYYYVFSGLENTKTINIPDSVKVIGAEAFAWCENLQTINLKFLI' A
#
# COMPACT_ATOMS: atom_id res chain seq x y z
N VAL A 1 12.10 5.09 -2.55
CA VAL A 1 10.98 5.84 -3.15
C VAL A 1 9.78 5.76 -2.22
N VAL A 2 9.00 6.83 -2.15
CA VAL A 2 7.78 6.91 -1.33
C VAL A 2 6.58 6.77 -2.27
N ILE A 3 5.56 6.00 -1.87
CA ILE A 3 4.27 6.04 -2.57
C ILE A 3 3.53 7.27 -2.07
N THR A 4 3.29 8.24 -2.96
CA THR A 4 2.66 9.54 -2.63
C THR A 4 1.33 9.75 -3.32
N ASP A 5 0.93 8.86 -4.23
CA ASP A 5 -0.31 8.99 -4.97
C ASP A 5 -0.95 7.63 -5.19
N CYS A 6 -2.28 7.60 -5.06
CA CYS A 6 -3.14 6.50 -5.44
C CYS A 6 -3.97 7.00 -6.64
N SER A 7 -3.30 7.32 -7.75
CA SER A 7 -3.94 8.08 -8.83
C SER A 7 -5.06 7.32 -9.57
N ASP A 8 -5.23 6.00 -9.38
CA ASP A 8 -6.08 5.20 -10.27
C ASP A 8 -6.90 4.06 -9.65
N SER A 9 -6.97 3.87 -8.33
CA SER A 9 -7.66 2.68 -7.78
C SER A 9 -8.83 2.99 -6.85
N ILE A 10 -9.79 3.75 -7.34
CA ILE A 10 -11.16 3.74 -6.78
C ILE A 10 -11.87 2.39 -7.04
N ASP A 11 -11.39 1.55 -7.98
CA ASP A 11 -12.10 0.30 -8.38
C ASP A 11 -11.29 -1.01 -8.26
N LYS A 12 -10.22 -1.06 -7.45
CA LYS A 12 -9.42 -2.30 -7.33
C LYS A 12 -9.63 -3.01 -5.99
N SER A 13 -10.13 -4.24 -6.07
CA SER A 13 -10.25 -5.13 -4.90
C SER A 13 -8.90 -5.53 -4.28
N THR A 14 -7.81 -5.46 -5.05
CA THR A 14 -6.48 -5.87 -4.59
C THR A 14 -5.41 -4.88 -5.04
N ILE A 15 -4.69 -4.30 -4.08
CA ILE A 15 -3.54 -3.42 -4.31
C ILE A 15 -2.26 -4.22 -4.09
N SER A 16 -1.31 -4.07 -5.01
CA SER A 16 0.03 -4.65 -4.88
C SER A 16 1.05 -3.53 -4.99
N ILE A 17 1.76 -3.29 -3.91
CA ILE A 17 2.83 -2.29 -3.87
C ILE A 17 4.06 -2.88 -4.57
N PRO A 18 4.64 -2.17 -5.56
CA PRO A 18 5.86 -2.63 -6.22
C PRO A 18 7.04 -2.60 -5.24
N ASP A 19 7.97 -3.53 -5.41
CA ASP A 19 9.21 -3.57 -4.62
C ASP A 19 10.14 -2.39 -4.96
N LYS A 20 10.08 -1.89 -6.21
CA LYS A 20 10.90 -0.79 -6.74
C LYS A 20 10.10 0.14 -7.65
N ILE A 21 10.50 1.41 -7.66
CA ILE A 21 10.09 2.43 -8.64
C ILE A 21 11.37 3.02 -9.22
N ASP A 22 11.49 3.05 -10.55
CA ASP A 22 12.70 3.49 -11.26
C ASP A 22 14.00 2.85 -10.74
N GLY A 23 13.95 1.54 -10.46
CA GLY A 23 15.08 0.78 -9.94
C GLY A 23 15.40 0.99 -8.45
N HIS A 24 14.73 1.93 -7.79
CA HIS A 24 14.95 2.25 -6.39
C HIS A 24 13.89 1.57 -5.50
N PRO A 25 14.28 0.97 -4.36
CA PRO A 25 13.35 0.25 -3.50
C PRO A 25 12.27 1.19 -2.94
N VAL A 26 11.04 0.68 -2.87
CA VAL A 26 9.95 1.30 -2.13
C VAL A 26 10.16 0.99 -0.65
N THR A 27 10.57 2.00 0.11
CA THR A 27 10.94 1.82 1.52
C THR A 27 9.91 2.36 2.49
N MET A 28 8.96 3.16 2.00
CA MET A 28 7.96 3.82 2.82
C MET A 28 6.62 3.96 2.10
N ILE A 29 5.56 3.62 2.82
CA ILE A 29 4.18 4.00 2.51
C ILE A 29 3.91 5.30 3.27
N TYR A 30 3.55 6.38 2.56
CA TYR A 30 3.35 7.67 3.20
C TYR A 30 2.04 7.74 3.99
N TYR A 31 1.89 8.80 4.78
CA TYR A 31 0.65 9.05 5.51
C TYR A 31 -0.54 9.13 4.55
N TYR A 32 -1.71 8.66 4.98
CA TYR A 32 -2.97 8.73 4.24
C TYR A 32 -3.01 8.18 2.81
N VAL A 33 -1.94 7.58 2.28
CA VAL A 33 -1.84 7.34 0.82
C VAL A 33 -2.86 6.33 0.28
N PHE A 34 -3.31 5.39 1.11
CA PHE A 34 -4.40 4.47 0.78
C PHE A 34 -5.65 4.75 1.61
N SER A 35 -5.81 5.96 2.15
CA SER A 35 -6.98 6.31 2.96
C SER A 35 -8.25 6.34 2.09
N GLY A 36 -9.34 5.77 2.58
CA GLY A 36 -10.66 5.82 1.92
C GLY A 36 -10.82 4.89 0.72
N LEU A 37 -9.97 3.86 0.59
CA LEU A 37 -10.10 2.87 -0.49
C LEU A 37 -11.19 1.85 -0.16
N GLU A 38 -12.44 2.31 -0.27
CA GLU A 38 -13.65 1.56 0.09
C GLU A 38 -13.78 0.25 -0.70
N ASN A 39 -13.29 0.17 -1.94
CA ASN A 39 -13.41 -1.06 -2.74
C ASN A 39 -12.28 -2.07 -2.52
N THR A 40 -11.22 -1.71 -1.79
CA THR A 40 -10.05 -2.56 -1.60
C THR A 40 -10.26 -3.57 -0.48
N LYS A 41 -10.10 -4.85 -0.80
CA LYS A 41 -10.17 -5.98 0.15
C LYS A 41 -8.81 -6.49 0.57
N THR A 42 -7.80 -6.33 -0.29
CA THR A 42 -6.47 -6.89 -0.05
C THR A 42 -5.36 -5.90 -0.45
N ILE A 43 -4.35 -5.77 0.42
CA ILE A 43 -3.14 -5.01 0.14
C ILE A 43 -1.93 -5.92 0.30
N ASN A 44 -1.10 -6.02 -0.75
CA ASN A 44 0.16 -6.76 -0.72
C ASN A 44 1.32 -5.77 -0.57
N ILE A 45 2.06 -5.89 0.54
CA ILE A 45 3.20 -5.05 0.87
C ILE A 45 4.50 -5.86 0.68
N PRO A 46 5.45 -5.39 -0.14
CA PRO A 46 6.74 -6.05 -0.34
C PRO A 46 7.64 -5.87 0.88
N ASP A 47 8.65 -6.73 0.98
CA ASP A 47 9.64 -6.76 2.07
C ASP A 47 10.53 -5.50 2.10
N SER A 48 10.63 -4.78 0.98
CA SER A 48 11.39 -3.54 0.85
C SER A 48 10.80 -2.41 1.69
N VAL A 49 9.49 -2.43 1.99
CA VAL A 49 8.82 -1.43 2.82
C VAL A 49 9.24 -1.60 4.27
N LYS A 50 9.81 -0.53 4.85
CA LYS A 50 10.29 -0.48 6.24
C LYS A 50 9.43 0.41 7.13
N VAL A 51 8.71 1.36 6.54
CA VAL A 51 7.91 2.34 7.27
C VAL A 51 6.53 2.45 6.65
N ILE A 52 5.50 2.40 7.51
CA ILE A 52 4.11 2.69 7.14
C ILE A 52 3.72 3.96 7.88
N GLY A 53 3.32 4.98 7.13
CA GLY A 53 2.91 6.27 7.66
C GLY A 53 1.61 6.19 8.47
N ALA A 54 1.41 7.19 9.31
CA ALA A 54 0.17 7.32 10.08
C ALA A 54 -1.05 7.34 9.14
N GLU A 55 -2.10 6.61 9.53
CA GLU A 55 -3.38 6.59 8.81
C GLU A 55 -3.27 6.19 7.33
N ALA A 56 -2.19 5.50 6.94
CA ALA A 56 -1.96 5.07 5.56
C ALA A 56 -3.13 4.26 4.98
N PHE A 57 -3.90 3.55 5.82
CA PHE A 57 -5.07 2.75 5.46
C PHE A 57 -6.34 3.18 6.21
N ALA A 58 -6.42 4.44 6.64
CA ALA A 58 -7.62 4.94 7.33
C ALA A 58 -8.85 4.85 6.41
N TRP A 59 -10.03 4.62 6.97
CA TRP A 59 -11.30 4.60 6.21
C TRP A 59 -11.38 3.57 5.07
N CYS A 60 -10.52 2.55 5.04
CA CYS A 60 -10.64 1.43 4.10
C CYS A 60 -11.67 0.40 4.61
N GLU A 61 -12.96 0.71 4.48
CA GLU A 61 -14.04 -0.04 5.14
C GLU A 61 -14.14 -1.52 4.73
N ASN A 62 -13.80 -1.86 3.49
CA ASN A 62 -13.82 -3.24 3.01
C ASN A 62 -12.45 -3.94 3.08
N LEU A 63 -11.42 -3.32 3.65
CA LEU A 63 -10.10 -3.92 3.75
C LEU A 63 -10.11 -5.10 4.73
N GLN A 64 -9.90 -6.30 4.21
CA GLN A 64 -9.94 -7.55 4.97
C GLN A 64 -8.55 -8.13 5.22
N THR A 65 -7.59 -7.87 4.34
CA THR A 65 -6.28 -8.55 4.39
C THR A 65 -5.15 -7.61 4.01
N ILE A 66 -4.11 -7.57 4.84
CA ILE A 66 -2.81 -7.01 4.50
C ILE A 66 -1.79 -8.15 4.50
N ASN A 67 -1.25 -8.47 3.33
CA ASN A 67 -0.19 -9.46 3.18
C ASN A 67 1.16 -8.77 3.28
N LEU A 68 1.89 -9.06 4.35
CA LEU A 68 3.28 -8.66 4.52
C LEU A 68 4.16 -9.77 3.95
N LYS A 69 4.91 -9.47 2.88
CA LYS A 69 5.94 -10.39 2.40
C LYS A 69 7.17 -10.22 3.27
N PHE A 70 7.50 -11.25 4.05
CA PHE A 70 8.82 -11.42 4.64
C PHE A 70 9.50 -12.53 3.84
N LEU A 71 10.60 -12.22 3.15
CA LEU A 71 11.48 -13.28 2.67
C LEU A 71 12.14 -13.90 3.90
N ILE A 72 11.78 -15.15 4.19
CA ILE A 72 12.50 -16.06 5.08
C ILE A 72 13.46 -16.89 4.25
#